data_AF-A0A8S9JD05-F1
#
_entry.id   AF-A0A8S9JD05-F1
#
_cell.length_a   1.000
_cell.length_b   1.000
_cell.length_c   1.000
_cell.angle_alpha   90.00
_cell.angle_beta   90.00
_cell.angle_gamma   90.00
#
_symmetry.space_group_name_H-M   'P 1'
#
loop_
_entity.id
_entity.type
_entity.pdbx_description
1 polymer ?
#
loop_
_entity_poly.entity_id
_entity_poly.type
_entity_poly.pdbx_seq_one_letter_code
_entity_poly.pdbx_strand_id
1 'polypeptide(L)'
;MASVAASENQWFKGRVKAVTSGDCLVITALTHNRAGPPPEKTITLSSLMAPKLVSPPQARRGGGIDEPFAWESREFLRKLCIGKEVTFKVDYKVEAIAGREFGSVYLANENLAKLVVQNGWAKVREPGQQNKDKVSPCISELLQLEELAKQEGLGRWSKVPGAAEASVRNLPPSAVGDSGNFDAMGLLAASKGKPMEAIVEQVRDGSTIRVYLLPEYQFVQVFVAGLQVCSPVFV
;
A
#
# COMPACT_ATOMS: atom_id res chain seq x y z
N MET A 1 8.46 11.84 31.46
CA MET A 1 8.35 12.92 30.45
C MET A 1 9.68 13.05 29.72
N ALA A 2 9.98 12.12 28.81
CA ALA A 2 11.18 12.13 27.98
C ALA A 2 10.75 12.22 26.50
N SER A 3 11.50 12.99 25.74
CA SER A 3 11.11 13.73 24.53
C SER A 3 10.50 12.91 23.38
N VAL A 4 9.26 13.22 23.01
CA VAL A 4 8.62 12.76 21.75
C VAL A 4 8.98 13.66 20.55
N ALA A 5 9.73 14.74 20.76
CA ALA A 5 10.04 15.76 19.76
C ALA A 5 11.30 15.50 18.89
N ALA A 6 12.03 14.38 19.06
CA ALA A 6 13.39 14.22 18.54
C ALA A 6 13.56 13.32 17.29
N SER A 7 12.51 13.08 16.50
CA SER A 7 12.60 12.12 15.36
C SER A 7 12.24 12.68 13.99
N GLU A 8 11.85 13.95 13.90
CA GLU A 8 11.65 14.62 12.61
C GLU A 8 13.02 14.88 11.97
N ASN A 9 13.12 14.67 10.66
CA ASN A 9 14.34 14.78 9.86
C ASN A 9 15.50 13.81 10.18
N GLN A 10 15.33 12.85 11.10
CA GLN A 10 16.30 11.77 11.26
C GLN A 10 16.16 10.72 10.14
N TRP A 11 17.28 10.36 9.52
CA TRP A 11 17.33 9.29 8.53
C TRP A 11 17.42 7.91 9.18
N PHE A 12 16.62 6.99 8.67
CA PHE A 12 16.55 5.60 9.08
C PHE A 12 16.75 4.69 7.86
N LYS A 13 17.16 3.45 8.11
CA LYS A 13 17.17 2.38 7.11
C LYS A 13 16.24 1.25 7.54
N GLY A 14 15.56 0.66 6.59
CA GLY A 14 14.62 -0.41 6.85
C GLY A 14 14.28 -1.20 5.59
N ARG A 15 13.51 -2.27 5.74
CA ARG A 15 12.99 -3.07 4.62
C ARG A 15 11.51 -2.83 4.47
N VAL A 16 11.04 -2.66 3.23
CA VAL A 16 9.61 -2.51 2.97
C VAL A 16 8.92 -3.85 3.23
N LYS A 17 8.07 -3.87 4.27
CA LYS A 17 7.29 -5.02 4.70
C LYS A 17 5.98 -5.12 3.93
N ALA A 18 5.30 -4.00 3.72
CA ALA A 18 3.99 -3.95 3.06
C ALA A 18 3.76 -2.62 2.34
N VAL A 19 2.87 -2.63 1.35
CA VAL A 19 2.36 -1.43 0.66
C VAL A 19 0.85 -1.40 0.87
N THR A 20 0.35 -0.40 1.58
CA THR A 20 -1.06 -0.32 2.00
C THR A 20 -1.91 0.53 1.05
N SER A 21 -1.29 1.48 0.36
CA SER A 21 -1.87 2.29 -0.72
C SER A 21 -0.77 2.75 -1.67
N GLY A 22 -1.14 3.37 -2.79
CA GLY A 22 -0.18 3.93 -3.78
C GLY A 22 0.74 5.04 -3.27
N ASP A 23 0.60 5.44 -2.00
CA ASP A 23 1.42 6.44 -1.33
C ASP A 23 1.83 6.03 0.10
N CYS A 24 1.56 4.79 0.54
CA CYS A 24 1.79 4.39 1.93
C CYS A 24 2.43 3.02 2.05
N LEU A 25 3.48 2.97 2.89
CA LEU A 25 4.36 1.83 3.08
C LEU A 25 4.47 1.49 4.57
N VAL A 26 4.67 0.21 4.87
CA VAL A 26 5.14 -0.24 6.17
C VAL A 26 6.59 -0.68 6.03
N ILE A 27 7.46 -0.10 6.84
CA ILE A 27 8.90 -0.36 6.84
C ILE A 27 9.26 -1.01 8.18
N THR A 28 9.99 -2.13 8.14
CA THR A 28 10.49 -2.82 9.33
C THR A 28 12.00 -2.61 9.47
N ALA A 29 12.49 -2.59 10.70
CA ALA A 29 13.92 -2.45 10.96
C ALA A 29 14.73 -3.62 10.38
N LEU A 30 15.92 -3.35 9.84
CA LEU A 30 16.83 -4.38 9.32
C LEU A 30 17.42 -5.24 10.45
N THR A 31 17.69 -4.62 11.59
CA THR A 31 18.28 -5.24 12.77
C THR A 31 17.56 -4.73 14.00
N HIS A 32 17.18 -5.61 14.91
CA HIS A 32 16.65 -5.24 16.22
C HIS A 32 17.23 -6.16 17.31
N ASN A 33 17.85 -5.56 18.32
CA ASN A 33 18.55 -6.30 19.38
C ASN A 33 17.64 -6.62 20.58
N ARG A 34 16.31 -6.57 20.40
CA ARG A 34 15.33 -6.82 21.45
C ARG A 34 14.54 -8.07 21.12
N ALA A 35 14.28 -8.90 22.12
CA ALA A 35 13.37 -10.03 21.98
C ALA A 35 11.98 -9.53 21.53
N GLY A 36 11.36 -10.25 20.60
CA GLY A 36 10.06 -9.89 20.03
C GLY A 36 10.13 -9.51 18.54
N PRO A 37 8.99 -9.09 17.95
CA PRO A 37 8.93 -8.69 16.55
C PRO A 37 9.78 -7.43 16.30
N PRO A 38 10.42 -7.31 15.12
CA PRO A 38 11.14 -6.10 14.77
C PRO A 38 10.19 -4.89 14.76
N PRO A 39 10.65 -3.70 15.18
CA PRO A 39 9.81 -2.51 15.15
C PRO A 39 9.43 -2.14 13.71
N GLU A 40 8.22 -1.62 13.57
CA GLU A 40 7.65 -1.21 12.29
C GLU A 40 7.30 0.28 12.31
N LYS A 41 7.36 0.90 11.14
CA LYS A 41 6.96 2.28 10.94
C LYS A 41 6.16 2.39 9.64
N THR A 42 4.99 3.01 9.74
CA THR A 42 4.14 3.30 8.58
C THR A 42 4.45 4.71 8.09
N ILE A 43 4.91 4.83 6.85
CA ILE A 43 5.25 6.10 6.21
C ILE A 43 4.32 6.34 5.04
N THR A 44 3.64 7.49 5.03
CA THR A 44 3.01 8.02 3.83
C THR A 44 3.99 8.94 3.10
N LEU A 45 4.09 8.81 1.79
CA LEU A 45 4.93 9.66 0.96
C LEU A 45 4.50 11.13 1.13
N SER A 46 5.44 11.98 1.53
CA SER A 46 5.20 13.40 1.81
C SER A 46 4.54 14.11 0.63
N SER A 47 3.53 14.95 0.89
CA SER A 47 2.77 15.72 -0.11
C SER A 47 2.13 14.90 -1.24
N LEU A 48 1.94 13.59 -1.09
CA LEU A 48 1.20 12.77 -2.06
C LEU A 48 -0.22 12.48 -1.57
N MET A 49 -1.09 12.21 -2.54
CA MET A 49 -2.40 11.64 -2.32
C MET A 49 -2.71 10.66 -3.46
N ALA A 50 -2.59 9.37 -3.18
CA ALA A 50 -2.97 8.31 -4.12
C ALA A 50 -4.49 8.13 -4.19
N PRO A 51 -5.03 7.60 -5.30
CA PRO A 51 -6.43 7.15 -5.37
C PRO A 51 -6.70 6.10 -4.29
N LYS A 52 -7.86 6.16 -3.64
CA LYS A 52 -8.20 5.28 -2.53
C LYS A 52 -8.53 3.88 -3.03
N LEU A 53 -7.77 2.91 -2.52
CA LEU A 53 -8.05 1.50 -2.70
C LEU A 53 -8.97 1.02 -1.57
N VAL A 54 -9.98 0.23 -1.92
CA VAL A 54 -10.83 -0.42 -0.93
C VAL A 54 -10.15 -1.68 -0.43
N SER A 55 -9.99 -1.77 0.89
CA SER A 55 -9.52 -2.98 1.54
C SER A 55 -10.69 -3.95 1.81
N PRO A 56 -10.48 -5.27 1.86
CA PRO A 56 -11.55 -6.23 2.19
C PRO A 56 -12.28 -5.93 3.51
N PRO A 57 -11.61 -5.49 4.60
CA PRO A 57 -12.30 -5.07 5.82
C PRO A 57 -13.18 -3.83 5.64
N GLN A 58 -12.81 -2.93 4.72
CA GLN A 58 -13.57 -1.71 4.44
C GLN A 58 -14.76 -2.00 3.53
N ALA A 59 -14.59 -2.83 2.49
CA ALA A 59 -15.70 -3.31 1.66
C ALA A 59 -16.81 -3.97 2.50
N ARG A 60 -16.42 -4.82 3.47
CA ARG A 60 -17.32 -5.46 4.46
C ARG A 60 -18.20 -4.46 5.23
N ARG A 61 -17.74 -3.23 5.41
CA ARG A 61 -18.43 -2.17 6.17
C ARG A 61 -19.20 -1.22 5.26
N GLY A 62 -19.49 -1.60 4.03
CA GLY A 62 -20.14 -0.75 3.03
C GLY A 62 -19.19 0.27 2.40
N GLY A 63 -17.88 0.00 2.42
CA GLY A 63 -16.81 0.94 2.07
C GLY A 63 -16.63 1.31 0.60
N GLY A 64 -17.61 1.03 -0.26
CA GLY A 64 -17.58 1.37 -1.68
C GLY A 64 -16.69 0.49 -2.55
N ILE A 65 -16.43 0.96 -3.77
CA ILE A 65 -15.52 0.38 -4.77
C ILE A 65 -14.21 1.17 -4.82
N ASP A 66 -13.18 0.61 -5.45
CA ASP A 66 -11.90 1.30 -5.67
C ASP A 66 -12.11 2.64 -6.39
N GLU A 67 -11.39 3.69 -6.00
CA GLU A 67 -11.26 4.88 -6.85
C GLU A 67 -10.51 4.49 -8.14
N PRO A 68 -10.78 5.15 -9.29
CA PRO A 68 -10.06 4.88 -10.53
C PRO A 68 -8.55 4.90 -10.35
N PHE A 69 -7.89 3.90 -10.94
CA PHE A 69 -6.43 3.68 -10.92
C PHE A 69 -5.83 3.37 -9.54
N ALA A 70 -6.65 3.15 -8.50
CA ALA A 70 -6.15 2.87 -7.15
C ALA A 70 -5.35 1.56 -7.08
N TRP A 71 -5.80 0.53 -7.79
CA TRP A 71 -5.15 -0.78 -7.80
C TRP A 71 -3.78 -0.71 -8.46
N GLU A 72 -3.71 -0.14 -9.66
CA GLU A 72 -2.47 0.03 -10.43
C GLU A 72 -1.49 0.92 -9.68
N SER A 73 -1.98 1.98 -9.03
CA SER A 73 -1.17 2.86 -8.19
C SER A 73 -0.50 2.10 -7.03
N ARG A 74 -1.26 1.28 -6.29
CA ARG A 74 -0.69 0.42 -5.24
C ARG A 74 0.27 -0.62 -5.82
N GLU A 75 -0.10 -1.29 -6.92
CA GLU A 75 0.69 -2.35 -7.52
C GLU A 75 2.01 -1.85 -8.11
N PHE A 76 2.03 -0.64 -8.67
CA PHE A 76 3.26 0.03 -9.09
C PHE A 76 4.23 0.15 -7.90
N LEU A 77 3.77 0.71 -6.78
CA LEU A 77 4.60 0.90 -5.60
C LEU A 77 5.03 -0.44 -4.98
N ARG A 78 4.11 -1.42 -4.89
CA ARG A 78 4.42 -2.78 -4.41
C ARG A 78 5.51 -3.45 -5.25
N LYS A 79 5.34 -3.51 -6.57
CA LYS A 79 6.31 -4.12 -7.49
C LYS A 79 7.66 -3.38 -7.45
N LEU A 80 7.63 -2.07 -7.21
CA LEU A 80 8.83 -1.26 -7.13
C LEU A 80 9.65 -1.55 -5.87
N CYS A 81 9.04 -1.64 -4.68
CA CYS A 81 9.79 -1.59 -3.42
C CYS A 81 9.56 -2.72 -2.40
N ILE A 82 8.56 -3.60 -2.57
CA ILE A 82 8.30 -4.68 -1.58
C ILE A 82 9.53 -5.55 -1.36
N GLY A 83 9.87 -5.82 -0.09
CA GLY A 83 11.04 -6.62 0.29
C GLY A 83 12.40 -5.94 0.07
N LYS A 84 12.45 -4.74 -0.53
CA LYS A 84 13.69 -4.00 -0.76
C LYS A 84 14.05 -3.12 0.44
N GLU A 85 15.34 -2.83 0.56
CA GLU A 85 15.86 -1.90 1.56
C GLU A 85 15.70 -0.46 1.09
N VAL A 86 15.26 0.40 2.01
CA VAL A 86 15.00 1.82 1.77
C VAL A 86 15.63 2.66 2.85
N THR A 87 16.01 3.88 2.48
CA THR A 87 16.43 4.93 3.41
C THR A 87 15.30 5.95 3.49
N PHE A 88 14.87 6.34 4.68
CA PHE A 88 13.71 7.20 4.84
C PHE A 88 13.83 8.12 6.05
N LYS A 89 13.05 9.18 6.06
CA LYS A 89 12.90 10.09 7.21
C LYS A 89 11.45 10.56 7.32
N VAL A 90 11.06 10.94 8.53
CA VAL A 90 9.78 11.63 8.76
C VAL A 90 10.01 13.12 8.48
N ASP A 91 9.24 13.68 7.56
CA ASP A 91 9.29 15.11 7.21
C ASP A 91 8.34 15.91 8.08
N TYR A 92 7.11 15.41 8.30
CA TYR A 92 6.12 16.08 9.14
C TYR A 92 5.02 15.14 9.64
N LYS A 93 4.26 15.62 10.63
CA LYS A 93 3.06 14.96 11.17
C LYS A 93 1.87 15.91 11.12
N VAL A 94 0.72 15.41 10.68
CA VAL A 94 -0.51 16.20 10.65
C VAL A 94 -1.37 15.83 11.86
N GLU A 95 -1.55 16.77 12.79
CA GLU A 95 -2.28 16.54 14.05
C GLU A 95 -3.71 16.05 13.83
N ALA A 96 -4.39 16.60 12.82
CA ALA A 96 -5.74 16.18 12.42
C ALA A 96 -5.83 14.71 11.95
N ILE A 97 -4.69 14.08 11.63
CA ILE A 97 -4.60 12.68 11.21
C ILE A 97 -3.64 11.97 12.17
N ALA A 98 -4.12 11.76 13.40
CA ALA A 98 -3.36 11.14 14.47
C ALA A 98 -2.73 9.81 14.02
N GLY A 99 -1.44 9.63 14.32
CA GLY A 99 -0.70 8.40 14.02
C GLY A 99 -0.17 8.28 12.58
N ARG A 100 -0.47 9.23 11.69
CA ARG A 100 0.07 9.22 10.31
C ARG A 100 1.32 10.08 10.20
N GLU A 101 2.45 9.44 9.87
CA GLU A 101 3.72 10.11 9.60
C GLU A 101 3.91 10.26 8.09
N PHE A 102 4.28 11.47 7.68
CA PHE A 102 4.59 11.78 6.28
C PHE A 102 6.09 11.93 6.13
N GLY A 103 6.64 11.35 5.07
CA GLY A 103 8.09 11.26 4.95
C GLY A 103 8.60 11.02 3.54
N SER A 104 9.89 11.28 3.41
CA SER A 104 10.67 11.02 2.22
C SER A 104 11.24 9.60 2.30
N VAL A 105 11.05 8.81 1.24
CA VAL A 105 11.52 7.43 1.16
C VAL A 105 12.33 7.26 -0.12
N TYR A 106 13.53 6.73 0.03
CA TYR A 106 14.49 6.52 -1.05
C TYR A 106 14.77 5.04 -1.23
N LEU A 107 14.65 4.58 -2.47
CA LEU A 107 15.14 3.28 -2.91
C LEU A 107 16.47 3.50 -3.62
N ALA A 108 17.57 3.08 -2.99
CA ALA A 108 18.91 3.53 -3.36
C ALA A 108 18.97 5.08 -3.41
N ASN A 109 19.12 5.68 -4.59
CA ASN A 109 19.20 7.13 -4.79
C ASN A 109 17.90 7.75 -5.33
N GLU A 110 16.88 6.94 -5.59
CA GLU A 110 15.62 7.39 -6.18
C GLU A 110 14.56 7.69 -5.13
N ASN A 111 13.96 8.88 -5.17
CA ASN A 111 12.87 9.25 -4.28
C ASN A 111 11.55 8.63 -4.77
N LEU A 112 10.94 7.76 -3.96
CA LEU A 112 9.73 7.05 -4.32
C LEU A 112 8.54 7.99 -4.62
N ALA A 113 8.46 9.14 -3.94
CA ALA A 113 7.42 10.13 -4.21
C ALA A 113 7.48 10.67 -5.64
N LYS A 114 8.70 10.94 -6.14
CA LYS A 114 8.92 11.39 -7.52
C LYS A 114 8.54 10.31 -8.52
N LEU A 115 8.96 9.07 -8.28
CA LEU A 115 8.63 7.92 -9.14
C LEU A 115 7.12 7.66 -9.23
N VAL A 116 6.39 7.81 -8.12
CA VAL A 116 4.93 7.65 -8.10
C VAL A 116 4.24 8.77 -8.86
N VAL A 117 4.64 10.04 -8.66
CA VAL A 117 4.01 11.19 -9.32
C VAL A 117 4.32 11.23 -10.82
N GLN A 118 5.57 11.01 -11.22
CA GLN A 118 5.97 11.07 -12.63
C GLN A 118 5.24 10.03 -13.50
N ASN A 119 4.84 8.90 -12.91
CA ASN A 119 4.08 7.86 -13.61
C ASN A 119 2.55 8.05 -13.47
N GLY A 120 2.09 9.16 -12.88
CA GLY A 120 0.68 9.49 -12.75
C GLY A 120 -0.08 8.64 -11.72
N TRP A 121 0.59 8.07 -10.72
CA TRP A 121 -0.05 7.19 -9.74
C TRP A 121 -0.56 7.90 -8.48
N ALA A 122 -0.18 9.15 -8.27
CA ALA A 122 -0.71 9.99 -7.20
C ALA A 122 -0.80 11.44 -7.66
N LYS A 123 -1.61 12.24 -6.96
CA LYS A 123 -1.58 13.70 -7.09
C LYS A 123 -0.71 14.32 -6.02
N VAL A 124 -0.19 15.51 -6.30
CA VAL A 124 0.52 16.33 -5.33
C VAL A 124 -0.49 17.10 -4.50
N ARG A 125 -0.32 17.05 -3.18
CA ARG A 125 -1.13 17.78 -2.22
C ARG A 125 -0.32 18.96 -1.67
N GLU A 126 -0.81 20.15 -1.95
CA GLU A 126 -0.35 21.36 -1.29
C GLU A 126 -0.93 21.45 0.14
N PRO A 127 -0.14 21.93 1.11
CA PRO A 127 -0.62 22.14 2.46
C PRO A 127 -1.73 23.20 2.51
N GLY A 128 -2.77 22.94 3.30
CA GLY A 128 -3.77 23.96 3.61
C GLY A 128 -3.20 25.08 4.49
N GLN A 129 -3.94 26.18 4.64
CA GLN A 129 -3.46 27.37 5.37
C GLN A 129 -2.96 27.10 6.80
N GLN A 130 -3.53 26.11 7.49
CA GLN A 130 -3.17 25.74 8.86
C GLN A 130 -1.94 24.82 8.97
N ASN A 131 -1.39 24.33 7.85
CA ASN A 131 -0.29 23.37 7.83
C ASN A 131 0.78 23.75 6.77
N LYS A 132 0.97 25.06 6.50
CA LYS A 132 1.82 25.56 5.39
C LYS A 132 3.26 25.03 5.39
N ASP A 133 3.79 24.74 6.58
CA ASP A 133 5.11 24.18 6.84
C ASP A 133 5.18 22.65 6.66
N LYS A 134 4.04 21.96 6.60
CA LYS A 134 3.93 20.50 6.49
C LYS A 134 3.91 20.05 5.03
N VAL A 135 5.04 20.25 4.38
CA VAL A 135 5.23 20.04 2.95
C VAL A 135 6.48 19.21 2.68
N SER A 136 6.47 18.44 1.59
CA SER A 136 7.64 17.70 1.13
C SER A 136 8.81 18.66 0.84
N PRO A 137 10.05 18.29 1.21
CA PRO A 137 11.25 19.02 0.80
C PRO A 137 11.41 19.15 -0.72
N CYS A 138 10.79 18.27 -1.51
CA CYS A 138 10.89 18.23 -2.97
C CYS A 138 9.61 18.73 -3.68
N ILE A 139 8.79 19.56 -3.01
CA ILE A 139 7.47 19.97 -3.53
C ILE A 139 7.50 20.60 -4.92
N SER A 140 8.49 21.46 -5.22
CA SER A 140 8.62 22.11 -6.52
C SER A 140 8.80 21.09 -7.65
N GLU A 141 9.69 20.11 -7.45
CA GLU A 141 9.90 19.04 -8.42
C GLU A 141 8.69 18.11 -8.55
N LEU A 142 8.01 17.81 -7.43
CA LEU A 142 6.78 17.00 -7.47
C LEU A 142 5.70 17.67 -8.33
N LEU A 143 5.49 18.98 -8.19
CA LEU A 143 4.53 19.73 -9.00
C LEU A 143 4.89 19.71 -10.49
N GLN A 144 6.18 19.85 -10.82
CA GLN A 144 6.65 19.76 -12.21
C GLN A 144 6.41 18.37 -12.81
N LEU A 145 6.75 17.31 -12.06
CA LEU A 145 6.52 15.92 -12.51
C LEU A 145 5.03 15.60 -12.66
N GLU A 146 4.17 16.16 -11.80
CA GLU A 146 2.73 15.99 -11.93
C GLU A 146 2.20 16.63 -13.22
N GLU A 147 2.69 17.82 -13.55
CA GLU A 147 2.30 18.53 -14.78
C GLU A 147 2.73 17.76 -16.04
N LEU A 148 3.94 17.20 -16.05
CA LEU A 148 4.38 16.31 -17.12
C LEU A 148 3.49 15.07 -17.25
N ALA A 149 3.16 14.41 -16.13
CA ALA A 149 2.28 13.25 -16.13
C ALA A 149 0.86 13.59 -16.64
N LYS A 150 0.35 14.80 -16.38
CA LYS A 150 -0.93 15.30 -16.94
C LYS A 150 -0.85 15.54 -18.44
N GLN A 151 0.26 16.12 -18.92
CA GLN A 151 0.47 16.39 -20.34
C GLN A 151 0.52 15.09 -21.14
N GLU A 152 1.28 14.12 -20.65
CA GLU A 152 1.43 12.79 -21.26
C GLU A 152 0.21 11.88 -21.04
N GLY A 153 -0.67 12.20 -20.09
CA GLY A 153 -1.86 11.42 -19.80
C GLY A 153 -1.55 10.08 -19.13
N LEU A 154 -0.61 10.07 -18.18
CA LEU A 154 -0.17 8.86 -17.49
C LEU A 154 -1.07 8.49 -16.30
N GLY A 155 -1.26 7.19 -16.08
CA GLY A 155 -1.99 6.65 -14.94
C GLY A 155 -3.36 7.33 -14.77
N ARG A 156 -3.55 7.97 -13.61
CA ARG A 156 -4.80 8.67 -13.27
C ARG A 156 -5.13 9.86 -14.16
N TRP A 157 -4.17 10.34 -14.94
CA TRP A 157 -4.32 11.45 -15.87
C TRP A 157 -4.66 11.00 -17.29
N SER A 158 -4.92 9.70 -17.49
CA SER A 158 -5.31 9.14 -18.78
C SER A 158 -6.44 9.94 -19.43
N LYS A 159 -6.23 10.29 -20.70
CA LYS A 159 -7.19 10.98 -21.56
C LYS A 159 -8.01 10.01 -22.40
N VAL A 160 -7.75 8.71 -22.27
CA VAL A 160 -8.46 7.65 -23.01
C VAL A 160 -9.88 7.53 -22.46
N PRO A 161 -10.93 7.71 -23.28
CA PRO A 161 -12.32 7.54 -22.83
C PRO A 161 -12.55 6.14 -22.23
N GLY A 162 -13.19 6.07 -21.06
CA GLY A 162 -13.48 4.80 -20.39
C GLY A 162 -12.34 4.22 -19.55
N ALA A 163 -11.14 4.81 -19.57
CA ALA A 163 -9.98 4.26 -18.85
C ALA A 163 -10.16 4.30 -17.33
N ALA A 164 -10.84 5.33 -16.81
CA ALA A 164 -11.11 5.44 -15.38
C ALA A 164 -12.02 4.30 -14.90
N GLU A 165 -13.11 4.04 -15.63
CA GLU A 165 -14.06 2.97 -15.33
C GLU A 165 -13.41 1.59 -15.47
N ALA A 166 -12.62 1.39 -16.52
CA ALA A 166 -11.93 0.12 -16.78
C ALA A 166 -10.83 -0.21 -15.74
N SER A 167 -10.26 0.80 -15.08
CA SER A 167 -9.25 0.63 -14.02
C SER A 167 -9.83 0.18 -12.68
N VAL A 168 -11.16 0.30 -12.50
CA VAL A 168 -11.81 -0.13 -11.26
C VAL A 168 -12.00 -1.64 -11.31
N ARG A 169 -11.43 -2.36 -10.35
CA ARG A 169 -11.58 -3.82 -10.28
C ARG A 169 -13.02 -4.21 -10.03
N ASN A 170 -13.52 -5.16 -10.81
CA ASN A 170 -14.75 -5.87 -10.49
C ASN A 170 -14.45 -6.96 -9.45
N LEU A 171 -14.59 -6.63 -8.17
CA LEU A 171 -14.27 -7.53 -7.07
C LEU A 171 -15.39 -8.55 -6.82
N PRO A 172 -15.07 -9.86 -6.68
CA PRO A 172 -16.06 -10.87 -6.37
C PRO A 172 -16.59 -10.72 -4.94
N PRO A 173 -17.74 -11.35 -4.61
CA PRO A 173 -18.33 -11.33 -3.26
C PRO A 173 -17.32 -11.67 -2.14
N SER A 174 -16.43 -12.64 -2.39
CA SER A 174 -15.36 -13.06 -1.47
C SER A 174 -14.41 -11.91 -1.07
N ALA A 175 -14.13 -10.99 -2.01
CA ALA A 175 -13.25 -9.84 -1.83
C ALA A 175 -13.94 -8.64 -1.17
N VAL A 176 -15.26 -8.51 -1.33
CA VAL A 176 -16.03 -7.40 -0.72
C VAL A 176 -16.68 -7.74 0.62
N GLY A 177 -16.48 -8.96 1.12
CA GLY A 177 -16.91 -9.33 2.47
C GLY A 177 -18.05 -10.31 2.58
N ASP A 178 -18.61 -10.72 1.45
CA ASP A 178 -19.60 -11.78 1.36
C ASP A 178 -18.90 -13.10 1.05
N SER A 179 -18.08 -13.57 2.00
CA SER A 179 -17.33 -14.82 1.86
C SER A 179 -18.22 -16.06 1.93
N GLY A 180 -19.49 -15.93 2.32
CA GLY A 180 -20.45 -17.03 2.36
C GLY A 180 -20.86 -17.52 0.98
N ASN A 181 -20.67 -16.69 -0.05
CA ASN A 181 -21.04 -17.01 -1.43
C ASN A 181 -19.86 -17.47 -2.30
N PHE A 182 -18.74 -17.87 -1.68
CA PHE A 182 -17.57 -18.36 -2.39
C PHE A 182 -17.67 -19.88 -2.65
N ASP A 183 -17.75 -20.26 -3.93
CA ASP A 183 -17.75 -21.67 -4.34
C ASP A 183 -16.34 -22.29 -4.30
N ALA A 184 -15.93 -22.68 -3.10
CA ALA A 184 -14.62 -23.32 -2.88
C ALA A 184 -14.50 -24.67 -3.62
N MET A 185 -15.59 -25.42 -3.73
CA MET A 185 -15.58 -26.75 -4.35
C MET A 185 -15.47 -26.64 -5.87
N GLY A 186 -16.19 -25.70 -6.49
CA GLY A 186 -16.05 -25.38 -7.91
C GLY A 186 -14.65 -24.87 -8.25
N LEU A 187 -14.10 -23.96 -7.45
CA LEU A 187 -12.72 -23.49 -7.65
C LEU A 187 -11.73 -24.65 -7.60
N LEU A 188 -11.85 -25.52 -6.60
CA LEU A 188 -10.99 -26.70 -6.47
C LEU A 188 -11.13 -27.62 -7.68
N ALA A 189 -12.36 -27.95 -8.10
CA ALA A 189 -12.59 -28.81 -9.25
C ALA A 189 -11.96 -28.25 -10.54
N ALA A 190 -12.07 -26.95 -10.77
CA ALA A 190 -11.53 -26.29 -11.97
C ALA A 190 -9.99 -26.16 -11.95
N SER A 191 -9.41 -25.99 -10.76
CA SER A 191 -8.02 -25.55 -10.58
C SER A 191 -7.10 -26.63 -9.99
N LYS A 192 -7.63 -27.79 -9.59
CA LYS A 192 -6.85 -28.87 -8.98
C LYS A 192 -5.65 -29.24 -9.85
N GLY A 193 -4.47 -29.25 -9.24
CA GLY A 193 -3.21 -29.62 -9.90
C GLY A 193 -2.62 -28.54 -10.79
N LYS A 194 -3.25 -27.36 -10.92
CA LYS A 194 -2.74 -26.25 -11.71
C LYS A 194 -2.15 -25.17 -10.80
N PRO A 195 -0.94 -24.67 -11.09
CA PRO A 195 -0.43 -23.45 -10.44
C PRO A 195 -1.37 -22.28 -10.71
N MET A 196 -1.57 -21.43 -9.70
CA MET A 196 -2.38 -20.21 -9.80
C MET A 196 -1.58 -19.04 -9.26
N GLU A 197 -1.59 -17.94 -10.00
CA GLU A 197 -0.94 -16.71 -9.55
C GLU A 197 -1.80 -16.07 -8.45
N ALA A 198 -1.14 -15.60 -7.39
CA ALA A 198 -1.81 -14.99 -6.26
C ALA A 198 -0.97 -13.89 -5.63
N ILE A 199 -1.65 -12.89 -5.07
CA ILE A 199 -1.03 -11.82 -4.28
C ILE A 199 -1.35 -12.06 -2.81
N VAL A 200 -0.31 -12.26 -1.99
CA VAL A 200 -0.46 -12.37 -0.54
C VAL A 200 -0.80 -11.00 0.04
N GLU A 201 -1.99 -10.89 0.63
CA GLU A 201 -2.50 -9.65 1.21
C GLU A 201 -2.38 -9.65 2.74
N GLN A 202 -2.58 -10.81 3.39
CA GLN A 202 -2.46 -10.93 4.85
C GLN A 202 -1.79 -12.25 5.22
N VAL A 203 -0.96 -12.22 6.26
CA VAL A 203 -0.43 -13.42 6.92
C VAL A 203 -1.13 -13.51 8.27
N ARG A 204 -1.89 -14.58 8.50
CA ARG A 204 -2.62 -14.81 9.76
C ARG A 204 -1.70 -15.48 10.78
N ASP A 205 -0.98 -16.50 10.34
CA ASP A 205 0.05 -17.23 11.07
C ASP A 205 1.02 -17.89 10.08
N GLY A 206 1.99 -18.66 10.58
CA GLY A 206 3.02 -19.29 9.75
C GLY A 206 2.50 -20.33 8.73
N SER A 207 1.26 -20.80 8.87
CA SER A 207 0.63 -21.78 7.99
C SER A 207 -0.63 -21.27 7.29
N THR A 208 -1.06 -20.04 7.57
CA THR A 208 -2.33 -19.50 7.10
C THR A 208 -2.13 -18.10 6.51
N ILE A 209 -2.43 -17.96 5.23
CA ILE A 209 -2.35 -16.69 4.50
C ILE A 209 -3.68 -16.35 3.86
N ARG A 210 -3.91 -15.08 3.57
CA ARG A 210 -5.02 -14.61 2.75
C ARG A 210 -4.47 -13.96 1.49
N VAL A 211 -5.04 -14.36 0.37
CA VAL A 211 -4.53 -14.00 -0.95
C VAL A 211 -5.66 -13.50 -1.84
N TYR A 212 -5.32 -12.65 -2.81
CA TYR A 212 -6.11 -12.48 -4.02
C TYR A 212 -5.61 -13.47 -5.06
N LEU A 213 -6.49 -14.35 -5.54
CA LEU A 213 -6.21 -15.21 -6.69
C LEU A 213 -6.44 -14.42 -7.97
N LEU A 214 -5.50 -14.49 -8.92
CA LEU A 214 -5.57 -13.77 -10.18
C LEU A 214 -6.07 -14.67 -11.32
N PRO A 215 -6.74 -14.11 -12.35
CA PRO A 215 -7.06 -12.69 -12.52
C PRO A 215 -8.38 -12.21 -11.87
N GLU A 216 -9.20 -13.10 -11.33
CA GLU A 216 -10.57 -12.77 -10.86
C GLU A 216 -10.62 -12.08 -9.48
N TYR A 217 -9.48 -11.89 -8.82
CA TYR A 217 -9.36 -11.29 -7.49
C TYR A 217 -10.19 -12.01 -6.41
N GLN A 218 -10.36 -13.34 -6.51
CA GLN A 218 -10.99 -14.10 -5.44
C GLN A 218 -10.17 -13.97 -4.15
N PHE A 219 -10.81 -13.47 -3.09
CA PHE A 219 -10.12 -13.25 -1.81
C PHE A 219 -10.35 -14.43 -0.88
N VAL A 220 -9.34 -15.28 -0.74
CA VAL A 220 -9.47 -16.57 -0.06
C VAL A 220 -8.43 -16.72 1.04
N GLN A 221 -8.76 -17.53 2.04
CA GLN A 221 -7.80 -17.99 3.02
C GLN A 221 -7.20 -19.32 2.58
N VAL A 222 -5.89 -19.38 2.46
CA VAL A 222 -5.12 -20.55 2.05
C VAL A 222 -4.39 -21.10 3.26
N PHE A 223 -4.55 -22.41 3.46
CA PHE A 223 -3.82 -23.18 4.46
C PHE A 223 -2.69 -23.93 3.76
N VAL A 224 -1.49 -23.86 4.30
CA VAL A 224 -0.35 -24.61 3.79
C VAL A 224 -0.58 -26.10 4.07
N ALA A 225 -0.61 -26.91 3.01
CA ALA A 225 -0.89 -28.33 3.14
C ALA A 225 0.24 -29.07 3.88
N GLY A 226 -0.15 -30.05 4.71
CA GLY A 226 0.78 -30.96 5.37
C GLY A 226 1.49 -30.41 6.61
N LEU A 227 1.19 -29.19 7.04
CA LEU A 227 1.76 -28.62 8.27
C LEU A 227 0.75 -27.74 9.02
N GLN A 228 0.95 -27.64 10.33
CA GLN A 228 0.19 -26.76 11.22
C GLN A 228 1.18 -26.04 12.13
N VAL A 229 1.08 -24.71 12.17
CA VAL A 229 1.90 -23.89 13.07
C VAL A 229 1.05 -23.53 14.30
N CYS A 230 1.69 -23.37 15.46
CA CYS A 230 1.00 -22.91 16.67
C CYS A 230 0.22 -21.63 16.38
N SER A 231 -1.09 -21.68 16.60
CA SER A 231 -1.92 -20.48 16.51
C SER A 231 -1.51 -19.51 17.62
N PRO A 232 -1.39 -18.20 17.34
CA PRO A 232 -1.10 -17.24 18.39
C PRO A 232 -2.23 -17.28 19.42
N VAL A 233 -1.91 -17.71 20.64
CA VAL A 233 -2.77 -17.50 21.80
C VAL A 233 -2.66 -16.01 22.12
N PHE A 234 -3.69 -15.23 21.78
CA PHE A 234 -3.82 -13.88 22.29
C PHE A 234 -4.09 -14.01 23.79
N VAL A 235 -3.05 -13.81 24.62
CA VAL A 235 -3.18 -13.64 26.07
C VAL A 235 -3.39 -12.16 26.36
#